data_AF-A0A953EL49-F1
#
_entry.id   AF-A0A953EL49-F1
#
_cell.length_a   1.000
_cell.length_b   1.000
_cell.length_c   1.000
_cell.angle_alpha   90.00
_cell.angle_beta   90.00
_cell.angle_gamma   90.00
#
_symmetry.space_group_name_H-M   'P 1'
#
loop_
_entity.id
_entity.type
_entity.pdbx_description
1 polymer ?
#
loop_
_entity_poly.entity_id
_entity_poly.type
_entity_poly.pdbx_seq_one_letter_code
_entity_poly.pdbx_strand_id
1 'polypeptide(L)'
;MGLIRSLLIKLKLADLSADRTPISVMLLDDDERRHRWFVKRFAGDAIDIAANVEDAKAFLAEGSYDAIFLDHDLLPHHYETNDHDDYHQTGFEVAKWLTENPSLQRAATIIVHTRNADAAIPMVKLLRESGRSVEYCAFPMLDLKIKNYWKR
;
A
#
# COMPACT_ATOMS: atom_id res chain seq x y z
N MET A 1 -42.98 -3.58 -10.93
CA MET A 1 -41.54 -3.85 -11.19
C MET A 1 -40.80 -4.26 -9.91
N GLY A 2 -41.19 -5.36 -9.25
CA GLY A 2 -40.59 -5.74 -7.94
C GLY A 2 -40.49 -7.24 -7.69
N LEU A 3 -41.45 -8.01 -8.21
CA LEU A 3 -41.50 -9.46 -8.03
C LEU A 3 -40.39 -10.20 -8.80
N ILE A 4 -40.08 -9.75 -10.02
CA ILE A 4 -39.04 -10.36 -10.87
C ILE A 4 -37.65 -10.16 -10.25
N ARG A 5 -37.38 -8.99 -9.68
CA ARG A 5 -36.09 -8.66 -9.04
C ARG A 5 -35.85 -9.50 -7.79
N SER A 6 -36.88 -9.70 -6.97
CA SER A 6 -36.80 -10.58 -5.78
C SER A 6 -36.57 -12.05 -6.16
N LEU A 7 -37.15 -12.50 -7.27
CA LEU A 7 -36.97 -13.85 -7.78
C LEU A 7 -35.55 -14.08 -8.33
N LEU A 8 -34.98 -13.11 -9.04
CA LEU A 8 -33.61 -13.16 -9.57
C LEU A 8 -32.53 -13.17 -8.47
N ILE A 9 -32.75 -12.45 -7.36
CA ILE A 9 -31.86 -12.48 -6.18
C ILE A 9 -31.93 -13.86 -5.50
N LYS A 10 -33.13 -14.43 -5.33
CA LYS A 10 -33.30 -15.78 -4.76
C LYS A 10 -32.68 -16.88 -5.62
N LEU A 11 -32.60 -16.69 -6.93
CA LEU A 11 -32.01 -17.64 -7.88
C LEU A 11 -30.49 -17.45 -8.05
N LYS A 12 -29.83 -16.55 -7.30
CA LYS A 12 -28.41 -16.18 -7.47
C LYS A 12 -28.05 -15.73 -8.91
N LEU A 13 -29.04 -15.28 -9.69
CA LEU A 13 -28.87 -14.83 -11.08
C LEU A 13 -28.70 -13.31 -11.17
N ALA A 14 -28.99 -12.58 -10.10
CA ALA A 14 -28.56 -11.20 -9.97
C ALA A 14 -27.15 -11.20 -9.38
N ASP A 15 -26.19 -10.79 -10.19
CA ASP A 15 -24.86 -10.43 -9.73
C ASP A 15 -25.02 -9.33 -8.67
N LEU A 16 -24.85 -9.70 -7.40
CA LEU A 16 -24.85 -8.80 -6.27
C LEU A 16 -23.47 -8.16 -6.09
N SER A 17 -22.59 -8.21 -7.09
CA SER A 17 -21.52 -7.23 -7.21
C SER A 17 -22.18 -5.88 -7.48
N ALA A 18 -22.61 -5.23 -6.41
CA ALA A 18 -22.52 -3.78 -6.40
C ALA A 18 -21.04 -3.49 -6.68
N ASP A 19 -20.71 -3.12 -7.92
CA ASP A 19 -19.35 -2.74 -8.28
C ASP A 19 -18.89 -1.69 -7.28
N ARG A 20 -17.91 -2.07 -6.47
CA ARG A 20 -17.33 -1.17 -5.47
C ARG A 20 -16.69 -0.01 -6.20
N THR A 21 -16.71 1.17 -5.60
CA THR A 21 -15.91 2.28 -6.10
C THR A 21 -14.44 1.85 -6.10
N PRO A 22 -13.72 1.98 -7.23
CA PRO A 22 -12.28 1.76 -7.28
C PRO A 22 -11.57 2.61 -6.23
N ILE A 23 -10.55 2.05 -5.60
CA ILE A 23 -9.67 2.79 -4.68
C ILE A 23 -8.37 3.18 -5.37
N SER A 24 -7.68 4.16 -4.82
CA SER A 24 -6.36 4.59 -5.26
C SER A 24 -5.29 4.13 -4.28
N VAL A 25 -4.25 3.47 -4.78
CA VAL A 25 -3.18 2.87 -3.98
C VAL A 25 -1.81 3.35 -4.45
N MET A 26 -0.93 3.69 -3.52
CA MET A 26 0.50 3.89 -3.79
C MET A 26 1.29 2.75 -3.17
N LEU A 27 2.16 2.12 -3.95
CA LEU A 27 3.09 1.09 -3.52
C LEU A 27 4.52 1.59 -3.65
N LEU A 28 5.28 1.51 -2.56
CA LEU A 28 6.73 1.65 -2.56
C LEU A 28 7.35 0.27 -2.34
N ASP A 29 8.03 -0.26 -3.35
CA ASP A 29 8.65 -1.58 -3.35
C ASP A 29 9.68 -1.62 -4.48
N ASP A 30 10.83 -2.28 -4.33
CA ASP A 30 11.89 -2.32 -5.35
C ASP A 30 11.79 -3.55 -6.30
N ASP A 31 11.00 -4.56 -5.94
CA ASP A 31 10.97 -5.84 -6.63
C ASP A 31 9.83 -5.93 -7.65
N GLU A 32 10.21 -5.95 -8.94
CA GLU A 32 9.25 -6.07 -10.04
C GLU A 32 8.32 -7.29 -9.96
N ARG A 33 8.76 -8.39 -9.32
CA ARG A 33 7.89 -9.56 -9.10
C ARG A 33 6.79 -9.23 -8.12
N ARG A 34 7.11 -8.46 -7.07
CA ARG A 34 6.13 -7.96 -6.10
C ARG A 34 5.22 -6.93 -6.75
N HIS A 35 5.72 -6.06 -7.61
CA HIS A 35 4.89 -5.13 -8.41
C HIS A 35 3.83 -5.87 -9.23
N ARG A 36 4.25 -6.87 -10.03
CA ARG A 36 3.32 -7.68 -10.83
C ARG A 36 2.31 -8.41 -9.96
N TRP A 37 2.70 -8.85 -8.77
CA TRP A 37 1.78 -9.45 -7.81
C TRP A 37 0.77 -8.42 -7.30
N PHE A 38 1.19 -7.21 -6.93
CA PHE A 38 0.31 -6.13 -6.49
C PHE A 38 -0.68 -5.71 -7.58
N VAL A 39 -0.23 -5.48 -8.82
CA VAL A 39 -1.11 -5.12 -9.95
C VAL A 39 -2.23 -6.15 -10.15
N LYS A 40 -1.92 -7.44 -10.06
CA LYS A 40 -2.94 -8.50 -10.15
C LYS A 40 -3.94 -8.47 -9.00
N ARG A 41 -3.50 -8.02 -7.82
CA ARG A 41 -4.34 -7.96 -6.61
C ARG A 41 -5.22 -6.74 -6.65
N PHE A 42 -4.73 -5.60 -7.12
CA PHE A 42 -5.51 -4.38 -7.28
C PHE A 42 -6.16 -4.26 -8.66
N ALA A 43 -6.50 -5.40 -9.29
CA ALA A 43 -7.18 -5.39 -10.58
C ALA A 43 -8.56 -4.72 -10.44
N GLY A 44 -8.77 -3.63 -11.18
CA GLY A 44 -9.96 -2.78 -11.09
C GLY A 44 -9.81 -1.56 -10.17
N ASP A 45 -8.67 -1.39 -9.51
CA ASP A 45 -8.28 -0.21 -8.74
C ASP A 45 -7.19 0.59 -9.47
N ALA A 46 -6.94 1.82 -9.01
CA ALA A 46 -5.78 2.59 -9.42
C ALA A 46 -4.59 2.22 -8.51
N ILE A 47 -3.44 1.94 -9.13
CA ILE A 47 -2.20 1.65 -8.41
C ILE A 47 -1.03 2.39 -9.05
N ASP A 48 -0.39 3.25 -8.27
CA ASP A 48 0.90 3.85 -8.60
C ASP A 48 2.01 3.08 -7.87
N ILE A 49 3.08 2.76 -8.59
CA ILE A 49 4.19 1.94 -8.07
C ILE A 49 5.48 2.74 -8.18
N ALA A 50 6.05 3.08 -7.02
CA ALA A 50 7.36 3.67 -6.88
C ALA A 50 8.40 2.59 -6.60
N ALA A 51 9.44 2.54 -7.43
CA ALA A 51 10.57 1.63 -7.23
C ALA A 51 11.62 2.18 -6.25
N ASN A 52 11.54 3.46 -5.92
CA ASN A 52 12.50 4.18 -5.08
C ASN A 52 11.80 5.31 -4.29
N VAL A 53 12.56 5.90 -3.37
CA VAL A 53 12.09 6.94 -2.44
C VAL A 53 11.61 8.20 -3.18
N GLU A 54 12.30 8.62 -4.24
CA GLU A 54 12.00 9.87 -4.93
C GLU A 54 10.69 9.78 -5.73
N ASP A 55 10.49 8.68 -6.44
CA ASP A 55 9.22 8.41 -7.14
C ASP A 55 8.05 8.36 -6.15
N ALA A 56 8.24 7.74 -4.98
CA ALA A 56 7.20 7.69 -3.95
C ALA A 56 6.84 9.08 -3.42
N LYS A 57 7.84 9.93 -3.14
CA LYS A 57 7.59 11.32 -2.71
C LYS A 57 6.83 12.10 -3.79
N ALA A 58 7.21 11.95 -5.06
CA ALA A 58 6.55 12.60 -6.18
C ALA A 58 5.07 12.18 -6.27
N PHE A 59 4.79 10.87 -6.28
CA PHE A 59 3.42 10.36 -6.28
C PHE A 59 2.61 10.85 -5.07
N LEU A 60 3.19 10.81 -3.87
CA LEU A 60 2.50 11.24 -2.65
C LEU A 60 2.27 12.75 -2.56
N ALA A 61 3.05 13.56 -3.29
CA ALA A 61 2.88 15.01 -3.37
C ALA A 61 1.77 15.42 -4.34
N GLU A 62 1.59 14.68 -5.43
CA GLU A 62 0.65 15.01 -6.52
C GLU A 62 -0.68 14.26 -6.42
N GLY A 63 -0.63 13.02 -5.92
CA GLY A 63 -1.78 12.11 -5.85
C GLY A 63 -2.61 12.22 -4.58
N SER A 64 -3.69 11.44 -4.53
CA SER A 64 -4.48 11.19 -3.32
C SER A 64 -4.80 9.70 -3.25
N TYR A 65 -4.41 9.06 -2.16
CA TYR A 65 -4.49 7.61 -2.01
C TYR A 65 -5.36 7.22 -0.83
N ASP A 66 -6.12 6.13 -1.00
CA ASP A 66 -6.86 5.49 0.09
C ASP A 66 -5.94 4.59 0.92
N ALA A 67 -4.96 3.97 0.26
CA ALA A 67 -3.98 3.10 0.90
C ALA A 67 -2.57 3.36 0.38
N ILE A 68 -1.60 3.30 1.29
CA ILE A 68 -0.16 3.44 1.01
C ILE A 68 0.54 2.20 1.54
N PHE A 69 1.22 1.47 0.66
CA PHE A 69 2.03 0.32 1.02
C PHE A 69 3.50 0.72 0.98
N LEU A 70 4.20 0.59 2.12
CA LEU A 70 5.60 0.95 2.24
C LEU A 70 6.44 -0.29 2.53
N ASP A 71 7.28 -0.68 1.57
CA ASP A 71 8.38 -1.61 1.85
C ASP A 71 9.46 -0.93 2.66
N HIS A 72 10.06 -1.65 3.62
CA HIS A 72 11.18 -1.10 4.38
C HIS A 72 12.47 -1.08 3.55
N ASP A 73 12.78 -2.21 2.91
CA ASP A 73 14.06 -2.45 2.25
C ASP A 73 13.91 -2.15 0.75
N LEU A 74 14.55 -1.10 0.23
CA LEU A 74 14.53 -0.77 -1.20
C LEU A 74 15.91 -1.01 -1.80
N LEU A 75 16.42 -2.24 -1.63
CA LEU A 75 17.76 -2.62 -2.07
C LEU A 75 17.68 -3.36 -3.42
N PRO A 76 17.84 -2.67 -4.56
CA PRO A 76 17.79 -3.30 -5.87
C PRO A 76 19.03 -4.18 -6.07
N HIS A 77 18.98 -5.43 -5.60
CA HIS A 77 19.93 -6.51 -5.93
C HIS A 77 21.45 -6.19 -6.02
N HIS A 78 21.96 -5.13 -5.39
CA HIS A 78 23.39 -4.83 -5.39
C HIS A 78 24.08 -5.57 -4.23
N TYR A 79 24.35 -6.85 -4.43
CA TYR A 79 25.33 -7.61 -3.64
C TYR A 79 26.79 -7.20 -3.98
N GLU A 80 27.02 -6.17 -4.80
CA GLU A 80 28.33 -5.90 -5.42
C GLU A 80 28.95 -4.52 -5.15
N THR A 81 28.31 -3.64 -4.37
CA THR A 81 28.86 -2.30 -4.08
C THR A 81 28.99 -2.06 -2.58
N ASN A 82 30.23 -1.89 -2.10
CA ASN A 82 30.57 -1.53 -0.71
C ASN A 82 30.32 -0.03 -0.40
N ASP A 83 29.41 0.64 -1.11
CA ASP A 83 29.13 2.05 -0.86
C ASP A 83 28.19 2.17 0.34
N HIS A 84 28.75 2.66 1.45
CA HIS A 84 28.09 2.80 2.75
C HIS A 84 27.02 3.93 2.79
N ASP A 85 26.68 4.55 1.66
CA ASP A 85 25.70 5.65 1.55
C ASP A 85 24.25 5.17 1.26
N ASP A 86 24.02 3.86 1.14
CA ASP A 86 22.70 3.25 0.84
C ASP A 86 21.66 3.38 1.99
N TYR A 87 22.02 3.96 3.13
CA TYR A 87 21.10 4.17 4.26
C TYR A 87 19.89 5.07 3.92
N HIS A 88 19.97 5.85 2.85
CA HIS A 88 18.91 6.78 2.42
C HIS A 88 17.89 6.19 1.43
N GLN A 89 18.03 4.92 1.04
CA GLN A 89 17.05 4.24 0.18
C GLN A 89 16.25 3.21 0.98
N THR A 90 15.50 3.69 1.96
CA THR A 90 14.59 2.85 2.74
C THR A 90 13.21 3.47 2.79
N GLY A 91 12.18 2.64 2.96
CA GLY A 91 10.82 3.15 3.19
C GLY A 91 10.72 4.03 4.44
N PHE A 92 11.68 3.94 5.36
CA PHE A 92 11.77 4.83 6.51
C PHE A 92 11.90 6.31 6.11
N GLU A 93 12.62 6.63 5.04
CA GLU A 93 12.73 8.01 4.54
C GLU A 93 11.39 8.56 4.04
N VAL A 94 10.59 7.73 3.36
CA VAL A 94 9.22 8.12 2.95
C VAL A 94 8.31 8.29 4.18
N ALA A 95 8.43 7.41 5.17
CA ALA A 95 7.68 7.54 6.42
C ALA A 95 8.02 8.86 7.16
N LYS A 96 9.30 9.19 7.24
CA LYS A 96 9.78 10.46 7.83
C LYS A 96 9.27 11.66 7.06
N TRP A 97 9.40 11.64 5.73
CA TRP A 97 8.90 12.72 4.88
C TRP A 97 7.38 12.93 5.02
N LEU A 98 6.60 11.86 5.14
CA LEU A 98 5.17 11.94 5.43
C LEU A 98 4.89 12.58 6.80
N THR A 99 5.70 12.30 7.82
CA THR A 99 5.58 12.96 9.14
C THR A 99 5.91 14.45 9.09
N GLU A 100 6.88 14.85 8.26
CA GLU A 100 7.25 16.25 8.03
C GLU A 100 6.20 17.01 7.19
N ASN A 101 5.36 16.29 6.45
CA ASN A 101 4.31 16.84 5.60
C ASN A 101 2.89 16.36 6.03
N PRO A 102 2.40 16.79 7.20
CA PRO A 102 1.19 16.22 7.82
C PRO A 102 -0.12 16.49 7.06
N SER A 103 -0.14 17.46 6.14
CA SER A 103 -1.29 17.72 5.27
C SER A 103 -1.44 16.71 4.13
N LEU A 104 -0.36 16.05 3.74
CA LEU A 104 -0.37 15.07 2.65
C LEU A 104 -0.95 13.74 3.11
N GLN A 105 -1.80 13.14 2.28
CA GLN A 105 -2.32 11.78 2.48
C GLN A 105 -2.95 11.53 3.86
N ARG A 106 -3.60 12.55 4.45
CA ARG A 106 -4.11 12.48 5.83
C ARG A 106 -5.15 11.37 6.03
N ALA A 107 -5.95 11.08 5.00
CA ALA A 107 -6.99 10.06 5.04
C ALA A 107 -6.48 8.65 4.71
N ALA A 108 -5.27 8.54 4.15
CA ALA A 108 -4.74 7.25 3.70
C ALA A 108 -4.45 6.33 4.88
N THR A 109 -4.74 5.04 4.70
CA THR A 109 -4.23 4.01 5.60
C THR A 109 -2.86 3.57 5.13
N ILE A 110 -1.85 3.66 6.00
CA ILE A 110 -0.49 3.24 5.69
C ILE A 110 -0.28 1.81 6.17
N ILE A 111 0.20 0.94 5.29
CA ILE A 111 0.59 -0.42 5.58
C ILE A 111 2.10 -0.53 5.36
N VAL A 112 2.85 -0.60 6.46
CA VAL A 112 4.27 -0.93 6.40
C VAL A 112 4.38 -2.44 6.21
N HIS A 113 4.92 -2.87 5.08
CA HIS A 113 5.17 -4.27 4.81
C HIS A 113 6.66 -4.56 4.73
N THR A 114 7.10 -5.60 5.41
CA THR A 114 8.49 -6.06 5.32
C THR A 114 8.57 -7.50 5.82
N ARG A 115 9.69 -8.16 5.52
CA ARG A 115 10.08 -9.43 6.14
C ARG A 115 10.85 -9.22 7.45
N ASN A 116 11.40 -8.03 7.67
CA ASN A 116 12.15 -7.67 8.85
C ASN A 116 11.24 -6.91 9.85
N ALA A 117 10.70 -7.62 10.83
CA ALA A 117 9.81 -7.04 11.82
C ALA A 117 10.49 -5.92 12.63
N ASP A 118 11.77 -6.06 12.95
CA ASP A 118 12.51 -5.07 13.75
C ASP A 118 12.66 -3.75 13.00
N ALA A 119 12.80 -3.82 11.69
CA ALA A 119 12.87 -2.66 10.81
C ALA A 119 11.53 -1.93 10.64
N ALA A 120 10.41 -2.65 10.74
CA ALA A 120 9.08 -2.03 10.71
C ALA A 120 8.75 -1.22 11.97
N ILE A 121 9.27 -1.62 13.13
CA ILE A 121 8.98 -0.99 14.43
C ILE A 121 9.21 0.53 14.41
N PRO A 122 10.41 1.04 14.03
CA PRO A 122 10.65 2.48 14.03
C PRO A 122 9.77 3.24 13.03
N MET A 123 9.50 2.67 11.85
CA MET A 123 8.59 3.29 10.86
C MET A 123 7.17 3.44 11.40
N VAL A 124 6.62 2.36 11.92
CA VAL A 124 5.24 2.33 12.43
C VAL A 124 5.10 3.25 13.64
N LYS A 125 6.10 3.26 14.53
CA LYS A 125 6.13 4.16 15.68
C LYS A 125 6.12 5.62 15.22
N LEU A 126 7.02 6.01 14.31
CA LEU A 126 7.13 7.37 13.77
C LEU A 126 5.81 7.84 13.15
N LEU A 127 5.24 7.04 12.26
CA LEU A 127 3.98 7.37 11.58
C LEU A 127 2.82 7.49 12.58
N ARG A 128 2.72 6.58 13.55
CA ARG A 128 1.66 6.60 14.55
C ARG A 128 1.78 7.81 15.48
N GLU A 129 2.98 8.13 15.94
CA GLU A 129 3.25 9.31 16.78
C GLU A 129 2.93 10.62 16.05
N SER A 130 3.07 10.65 14.72
CA SER A 130 2.63 11.77 13.88
C SER A 130 1.10 11.84 13.64
N GLY A 131 0.33 10.92 14.21
CA GLY A 131 -1.13 10.88 14.11
C GLY A 131 -1.66 10.24 12.83
N ARG A 132 -0.84 9.50 12.08
CA ARG A 132 -1.25 8.79 10.86
C ARG A 132 -1.86 7.42 11.18
N SER A 133 -2.81 6.99 10.34
CA SER A 133 -3.35 5.63 10.39
C SER A 133 -2.31 4.67 9.82
N VAL A 134 -1.67 3.87 10.68
CA VAL A 134 -0.60 2.96 10.28
C VAL A 134 -0.71 1.58 10.92
N GLU A 135 -0.49 0.57 10.09
CA GLU A 135 -0.43 -0.83 10.47
C GLU A 135 0.85 -1.48 9.95
N TYR A 136 1.41 -2.41 10.73
CA TYR A 136 2.42 -3.33 10.25
C TYR A 136 1.74 -4.56 9.64
N CYS A 137 2.23 -5.02 8.49
CA CYS A 137 1.84 -6.29 7.90
C CYS A 137 3.07 -7.06 7.45
N ALA A 138 3.35 -8.21 8.09
CA ALA A 138 4.38 -9.10 7.58
C ALA A 138 4.05 -9.51 6.14
N PHE A 139 5.05 -9.50 5.24
CA PHE A 139 4.82 -9.76 3.81
C PHE A 139 3.99 -11.03 3.50
N PRO A 140 4.18 -12.19 4.18
CA PRO A 140 3.34 -13.37 3.93
C PRO A 140 1.84 -13.18 4.21
N MET A 141 1.49 -12.22 5.06
CA MET A 141 0.12 -11.92 5.46
C MET A 141 -0.55 -10.87 4.57
N LEU A 142 0.19 -10.30 3.62
CA LEU A 142 -0.25 -9.17 2.80
C LEU A 142 -1.43 -9.52 1.89
N ASP A 143 -1.45 -10.74 1.32
CA ASP A 143 -2.60 -11.23 0.53
C ASP A 143 -3.89 -11.24 1.35
N LEU A 144 -3.81 -11.71 2.61
CA LEU A 144 -4.95 -11.74 3.51
C LEU A 144 -5.38 -10.32 3.91
N LYS A 145 -4.41 -9.43 4.15
CA LYS A 145 -4.66 -8.03 4.48
C LYS A 145 -5.41 -7.32 3.35
N ILE A 146 -4.95 -7.45 2.10
CA ILE A 146 -5.59 -6.85 0.91
C ILE A 146 -7.01 -7.38 0.76
N LYS A 147 -7.23 -8.70 0.83
CA LYS A 147 -8.57 -9.29 0.73
C LYS A 147 -9.54 -8.80 1.80
N ASN A 148 -9.06 -8.53 3.00
CA ASN A 148 -9.90 -8.03 4.10
C ASN A 148 -10.08 -6.52 4.04
N TYR A 149 -9.13 -5.78 3.44
CA TYR A 149 -9.28 -4.35 3.16
C TYR A 149 -10.54 -4.11 2.32
N TRP A 150 -10.83 -5.01 1.38
CA TRP A 150 -11.97 -4.95 0.47
C TRP A 150 -13.33 -5.37 1.06
N LYS A 151 -13.36 -5.82 2.31
CA LYS A 151 -14.61 -6.23 2.99
C LYS A 151 -15.19 -5.13 3.88
N ARG A 152 -14.44 -4.05 4.08
CA ARG A 152 -14.86 -2.88 4.84
C ARG A 152 -15.60 -1.90 3.93
#